data_AF-A0AAD8EAE6-F1
#
_entry.id   AF-A0AAD8EAE6-F1
#
_cell.length_a   1.000
_cell.length_b   1.000
_cell.length_c   1.000
_cell.angle_alpha   90.00
_cell.angle_beta   90.00
_cell.angle_gamma   90.00
#
_symmetry.space_group_name_H-M   'P 1'
#
loop_
_entity.id
_entity.type
_entity.pdbx_description
1 polymer ?
#
loop_
_entity_poly.entity_id
_entity_poly.type
_entity_poly.pdbx_seq_one_letter_code
_entity_poly.pdbx_strand_id
1 'polypeptide(L)'
;MNVLKEESDSDSYYVLMGTCPDVGCSALVAWKSTDIDVLCIRCGQLHDRERILFATNLDITAIGAGSVISSLQLTENEDLWKRQNLIKVNGLSNFHSKMISHLLTFYGMDTPEVKPLSEITEGSAFDCSTLAEKCFTIRREQLQISGYGWDELGSKSYLHDTLFKIGLANGNRDALVPLHADGDGHCLVHSVSRAITGRNLFWHPLRAQLKQHFIEKLEEYKRLIGQFVDSNEWDNIILECDPEYRPNIDDDEIHGLRQIHIFGLANVLKRPIFLFDSIEGMNSVGEYS
;
A
#
# COMPACT_ATOMS: atom_id res chain seq x y z
N MET A 1 -62.04 3.92 0.95
CA MET A 1 -62.05 2.54 0.43
C MET A 1 -60.60 2.20 0.17
N ASN A 2 -59.91 1.63 1.17
CA ASN A 2 -58.47 1.39 1.09
C ASN A 2 -58.22 0.03 0.45
N VAL A 3 -57.50 0.01 -0.66
CA VAL A 3 -56.83 -1.17 -1.19
C VAL A 3 -55.40 -0.73 -1.53
N LEU A 4 -54.55 -0.68 -0.51
CA LEU A 4 -53.11 -0.78 -0.73
C LEU A 4 -52.81 -2.27 -0.87
N LYS A 5 -52.22 -2.64 -2.00
CA LYS A 5 -51.78 -4.00 -2.27
C LYS A 5 -50.67 -4.39 -1.31
N GLU A 6 -50.62 -5.67 -1.01
CA GLU A 6 -49.47 -6.34 -0.41
C GLU A 6 -48.27 -6.26 -1.36
N GLU A 7 -47.10 -5.94 -0.82
CA GLU A 7 -45.80 -6.32 -1.39
C GLU A 7 -45.08 -7.20 -0.35
N SER A 8 -45.24 -8.51 -0.51
CA SER A 8 -44.21 -9.50 -0.14
C SER A 8 -43.02 -9.34 -1.10
N ASP A 9 -41.76 -9.55 -0.73
CA ASP A 9 -41.21 -10.50 0.24
C ASP A 9 -40.15 -9.84 1.12
N SER A 10 -40.12 -10.17 2.42
CA SER A 10 -38.96 -9.89 3.27
C SER A 10 -38.10 -11.16 3.38
N ASP A 11 -36.98 -11.21 2.65
CA ASP A 11 -35.96 -12.24 2.85
C ASP A 11 -35.55 -12.28 4.32
N SER A 12 -35.93 -13.35 5.03
CA SER A 12 -35.71 -13.49 6.46
C SER A 12 -34.26 -13.85 6.77
N TYR A 13 -33.36 -12.87 6.64
CA TYR A 13 -31.98 -13.03 7.05
C TYR A 13 -31.88 -13.03 8.59
N TYR A 14 -31.01 -13.87 9.12
CA TYR A 14 -30.62 -13.85 10.54
C TYR A 14 -29.17 -13.37 10.66
N VAL A 15 -28.84 -12.79 11.81
CA VAL A 15 -27.47 -12.33 12.07
C VAL A 15 -26.68 -13.46 12.74
N LEU A 16 -25.52 -13.75 12.18
CA LEU A 16 -24.51 -14.63 12.74
C LEU A 16 -23.43 -13.79 13.44
N MET A 17 -22.80 -14.38 14.45
CA MET A 17 -21.62 -13.85 15.13
C MET A 17 -20.54 -14.92 15.24
N GLY A 18 -19.28 -14.52 15.31
CA GLY A 18 -18.14 -15.43 15.38
C GLY A 18 -16.84 -14.67 15.62
N THR A 19 -15.71 -15.36 15.50
CA THR A 19 -14.38 -14.82 15.77
C THR A 19 -13.54 -14.75 14.50
N CYS A 20 -12.96 -13.59 14.23
CA CYS A 20 -12.02 -13.37 13.15
C CYS A 20 -10.86 -14.39 13.20
N PRO A 21 -10.59 -15.13 12.10
CA PRO A 21 -9.56 -16.18 12.07
C PRO A 21 -8.12 -15.65 12.05
N ASP A 22 -7.90 -14.35 11.88
CA ASP A 22 -6.56 -13.77 12.07
C ASP A 22 -6.17 -13.86 13.55
N VAL A 23 -5.13 -14.67 13.82
CA VAL A 23 -4.63 -14.98 15.17
C VAL A 23 -4.12 -13.73 15.91
N GLY A 24 -3.70 -12.69 15.20
CA GLY A 24 -3.34 -11.39 15.78
C GLY A 24 -4.54 -10.47 16.05
N CYS A 25 -5.70 -10.79 15.50
CA CYS A 25 -6.95 -10.03 15.68
C CYS A 25 -7.87 -10.66 16.71
N SER A 26 -8.31 -11.91 16.48
CA SER A 26 -9.30 -12.65 17.29
C SER A 26 -10.52 -11.81 17.71
N ALA A 27 -10.93 -10.83 16.91
CA ALA A 27 -12.06 -9.96 17.23
C ALA A 27 -13.39 -10.66 16.96
N LEU A 28 -14.41 -10.29 17.72
CA LEU A 28 -15.78 -10.64 17.38
C LEU A 28 -16.18 -9.96 16.06
N VAL A 29 -16.81 -10.73 15.17
CA VAL A 29 -17.38 -10.27 13.90
C VAL A 29 -18.83 -10.74 13.79
N ALA A 30 -19.65 -10.00 13.06
CA ALA A 30 -21.05 -10.32 12.82
C ALA A 30 -21.43 -10.03 11.37
N TRP A 31 -22.31 -10.84 10.80
CA TRP A 31 -22.71 -10.81 9.39
C TRP A 31 -24.13 -11.34 9.20
N LYS A 32 -24.77 -11.05 8.07
CA LYS A 32 -26.09 -11.59 7.71
C LYS A 32 -25.91 -13.01 7.17
N SER A 33 -26.89 -13.89 7.37
CA SER A 33 -26.88 -15.28 6.87
C SER A 33 -26.70 -15.40 5.34
N THR A 34 -27.06 -14.33 4.61
CA THR A 34 -26.90 -14.16 3.16
C THR A 34 -25.46 -13.86 2.73
N ASP A 35 -24.61 -13.39 3.62
CA ASP A 35 -23.28 -12.89 3.26
C ASP A 35 -22.33 -14.07 2.99
N ILE A 36 -21.59 -13.98 1.88
CA ILE A 36 -20.57 -14.96 1.47
C ILE A 36 -19.25 -14.66 2.18
N ASP A 37 -18.94 -13.37 2.36
CA ASP A 37 -17.73 -12.85 2.98
C ASP A 37 -18.05 -11.98 4.20
N VAL A 38 -17.16 -11.99 5.18
CA VAL A 38 -17.31 -11.37 6.49
C VAL A 38 -16.15 -10.40 6.75
N LEU A 39 -16.46 -9.11 6.86
CA LEU A 39 -15.48 -8.06 7.16
C LEU A 39 -15.22 -7.97 8.67
N CYS A 40 -13.97 -8.19 9.09
CA CYS A 40 -13.55 -7.86 10.44
C CYS A 40 -13.17 -6.37 10.56
N ILE A 41 -14.01 -5.54 11.16
CA ILE A 41 -13.77 -4.08 11.25
C ILE A 41 -12.50 -3.72 12.05
N ARG A 42 -12.11 -4.57 13.02
CA ARG A 42 -10.90 -4.38 13.84
C ARG A 42 -9.62 -4.54 13.00
N CYS A 43 -9.41 -5.71 12.38
CA CYS A 43 -8.20 -5.95 11.57
C CYS A 43 -8.35 -5.58 10.10
N GLY A 44 -9.55 -5.18 9.65
CA GLY A 44 -9.93 -4.79 8.28
C GLY A 44 -9.77 -5.86 7.21
N GLN A 45 -9.66 -7.14 7.61
CA GLN A 45 -9.60 -8.25 6.67
C GLN A 45 -11.01 -8.73 6.31
N LEU A 46 -11.17 -9.12 5.05
CA LEU A 46 -12.32 -9.85 4.55
C LEU A 46 -12.02 -11.34 4.67
N HIS A 47 -12.97 -12.12 5.16
CA HIS A 47 -12.85 -13.56 5.31
C HIS A 47 -14.06 -14.26 4.69
N ASP A 48 -13.80 -15.31 3.91
CA ASP A 48 -14.81 -16.31 3.57
C ASP A 48 -15.55 -16.74 4.85
N ARG A 49 -16.89 -16.73 4.81
CA ARG A 49 -17.76 -17.11 5.93
C ARG A 49 -17.38 -18.46 6.55
N GLU A 50 -16.96 -19.43 5.74
CA GLU A 50 -16.59 -20.78 6.21
C GLU A 50 -15.29 -20.78 7.04
N ARG A 51 -14.50 -19.70 6.97
CA ARG A 51 -13.27 -19.54 7.76
C ARG A 51 -13.50 -18.83 9.10
N ILE A 52 -14.69 -18.30 9.37
CA ILE A 52 -14.96 -17.63 10.65
C ILE A 52 -15.07 -18.66 11.78
N LEU A 53 -14.30 -18.46 12.85
CA LEU A 53 -14.22 -19.40 13.96
C LEU A 53 -15.42 -19.22 14.91
N PHE A 54 -15.91 -20.33 15.47
CA PHE A 54 -16.99 -20.32 16.49
C PHE A 54 -18.26 -19.58 16.06
N ALA A 55 -18.66 -19.73 14.79
CA ALA A 55 -19.88 -19.14 14.25
C ALA A 55 -21.13 -19.64 15.00
N THR A 56 -21.98 -18.71 15.45
CA THR A 56 -23.26 -18.97 16.13
C THR A 56 -24.30 -17.92 15.76
N ASN A 57 -25.58 -18.24 15.88
CA ASN A 57 -26.65 -17.27 15.71
C ASN A 57 -26.60 -16.21 16.82
N LEU A 58 -26.75 -14.94 16.43
CA LEU A 58 -26.82 -13.83 17.36
C LEU A 58 -28.26 -13.65 17.85
N ASP A 59 -28.50 -13.85 19.14
CA ASP A 59 -29.73 -13.39 19.77
C ASP A 59 -29.65 -11.88 20.00
N ILE A 60 -30.32 -11.12 19.12
CA ILE A 60 -30.36 -9.66 19.13
C ILE A 60 -30.99 -9.10 20.42
N THR A 61 -31.74 -9.91 21.18
CA THR A 61 -32.35 -9.47 22.45
C THR A 61 -31.36 -9.45 23.63
N ALA A 62 -30.22 -10.13 23.52
CA ALA A 62 -29.31 -10.38 24.64
C ALA A 62 -28.10 -9.44 24.73
N ILE A 63 -27.78 -8.70 23.66
CA ILE A 63 -26.51 -7.94 23.55
C ILE A 63 -26.81 -6.48 23.19
N GLY A 64 -26.18 -5.54 23.91
CA GLY A 64 -26.30 -4.09 23.67
C GLY A 64 -25.85 -3.72 22.25
N ALA A 65 -26.82 -3.61 21.34
CA ALA A 65 -26.61 -3.83 19.91
C ALA A 65 -25.80 -2.74 19.16
N GLY A 66 -25.33 -1.69 19.82
CA GLY A 66 -24.66 -0.54 19.19
C GLY A 66 -23.46 -0.92 18.32
N SER A 67 -22.54 -1.74 18.83
CA SER A 67 -21.33 -2.15 18.08
C SER A 67 -21.63 -3.13 16.95
N VAL A 68 -22.63 -4.00 17.13
CA VAL A 68 -23.02 -5.00 16.11
C VAL A 68 -23.82 -4.35 14.97
N ILE A 69 -24.76 -3.45 15.28
CA ILE A 69 -25.50 -2.69 14.28
C ILE A 69 -24.54 -1.77 13.49
N SER A 70 -23.59 -1.11 14.16
CA SER A 70 -22.53 -0.35 13.48
C SER A 70 -21.74 -1.20 12.49
N SER A 71 -21.57 -2.50 12.79
CA SER A 71 -20.85 -3.43 11.90
C SER A 71 -21.66 -3.79 10.67
N LEU A 72 -22.96 -4.06 10.85
CA LEU A 72 -23.90 -4.40 9.77
C LEU A 72 -24.26 -3.20 8.89
N GLN A 73 -24.23 -1.97 9.42
CA GLN A 73 -24.46 -0.74 8.65
C GLN A 73 -23.26 -0.37 7.76
N LEU A 74 -22.03 -0.74 8.15
CA LEU A 74 -20.85 -0.54 7.31
C LEU A 74 -20.80 -1.51 6.12
N THR A 75 -21.47 -2.67 6.21
CA THR A 75 -21.59 -3.63 5.10
C THR A 75 -22.67 -3.29 4.06
N GLU A 76 -23.51 -2.27 4.28
CA GLU A 76 -24.54 -1.87 3.32
C GLU A 76 -24.03 -0.97 2.19
N ASN A 77 -22.76 -0.55 2.24
CA ASN A 77 -22.15 0.18 1.13
C ASN A 77 -21.56 -0.75 0.04
N GLU A 78 -22.10 -0.58 -1.17
CA GLU A 78 -21.45 -0.89 -2.45
C GLU A 78 -20.13 -0.09 -2.62
N ASP A 79 -19.27 -0.55 -3.53
CA ASP A 79 -17.96 -0.02 -3.92
C ASP A 79 -16.88 0.10 -2.83
N LEU A 80 -17.25 0.26 -1.54
CA LEU A 80 -16.26 0.19 -0.45
C LEU A 80 -15.55 -1.18 -0.46
N TRP A 81 -16.29 -2.27 -0.68
CA TRP A 81 -15.74 -3.63 -0.77
C TRP A 81 -14.85 -3.87 -2.00
N LYS A 82 -15.06 -3.12 -3.10
CA LYS A 82 -14.21 -3.25 -4.31
C LYS A 82 -12.84 -2.59 -4.17
N ARG A 83 -12.64 -1.75 -3.14
CA ARG A 83 -11.40 -0.98 -2.97
C ARG A 83 -10.40 -1.73 -2.11
N GLN A 84 -9.50 -2.48 -2.77
CA GLN A 84 -8.32 -3.12 -2.17
C GLN A 84 -7.56 -2.22 -1.16
N ASN A 85 -7.55 -0.90 -1.41
CA ASN A 85 -6.99 0.14 -0.55
C ASN A 85 -7.56 0.21 0.90
N LEU A 86 -8.76 -0.32 1.15
CA LEU A 86 -9.42 -0.29 2.46
C LEU A 86 -9.14 -1.53 3.32
N ILE A 87 -8.62 -2.61 2.72
CA ILE A 87 -8.24 -3.84 3.44
C ILE A 87 -7.12 -3.47 4.42
N LYS A 88 -7.41 -3.62 5.72
CA LYS A 88 -6.39 -3.40 6.76
C LYS A 88 -5.61 -4.71 6.99
N VAL A 89 -4.36 -4.56 7.38
CA VAL A 89 -3.50 -5.63 7.90
C VAL A 89 -2.88 -5.09 9.18
N ASN A 90 -2.87 -5.88 10.27
CA ASN A 90 -2.44 -5.42 11.60
C ASN A 90 -3.02 -4.03 11.99
N GLY A 91 -4.28 -3.74 11.64
CA GLY A 91 -4.99 -2.51 12.02
C GLY A 91 -4.88 -1.31 11.07
N LEU A 92 -3.99 -1.32 10.06
CA LEU A 92 -3.85 -0.23 9.07
C LEU A 92 -4.03 -0.75 7.63
N SER A 93 -4.68 0.04 6.77
CA SER A 93 -4.78 -0.22 5.32
C SER A 93 -3.84 0.68 4.51
N ASN A 94 -3.74 0.45 3.19
CA ASN A 94 -2.98 1.33 2.30
C ASN A 94 -3.57 2.75 2.29
N PHE A 95 -4.91 2.90 2.27
CA PHE A 95 -5.59 4.19 2.37
C PHE A 95 -5.18 4.98 3.63
N HIS A 96 -5.27 4.35 4.82
CA HIS A 96 -4.83 4.99 6.07
C HIS A 96 -3.34 5.35 6.02
N SER A 97 -2.51 4.47 5.46
CA SER A 97 -1.07 4.71 5.33
C SER A 97 -0.78 5.94 4.46
N LYS A 98 -1.48 6.11 3.33
CA LYS A 98 -1.34 7.25 2.43
C LYS A 98 -1.74 8.57 3.08
N MET A 99 -2.87 8.60 3.79
CA MET A 99 -3.31 9.79 4.53
C MET A 99 -2.27 10.21 5.58
N ILE A 100 -1.81 9.25 6.39
CA ILE A 100 -0.85 9.50 7.47
C ILE A 100 0.53 9.90 6.92
N SER A 101 0.92 9.44 5.73
CA SER A 101 2.22 9.73 5.09
C SER A 101 2.53 11.23 4.96
N HIS A 102 1.53 12.05 4.62
CA HIS A 102 1.68 13.51 4.52
C HIS A 102 2.04 14.12 5.87
N LEU A 103 1.33 13.72 6.93
CA LEU A 103 1.58 14.19 8.30
C LEU A 103 2.96 13.75 8.77
N LEU A 104 3.33 12.47 8.56
CA LEU A 104 4.65 11.93 8.89
C LEU A 104 5.80 12.64 8.18
N THR A 105 5.55 13.34 7.06
CA THR A 105 6.60 14.07 6.34
C THR A 105 7.05 15.30 7.11
N PHE A 106 6.17 15.95 7.88
CA PHE A 106 6.42 17.26 8.49
C PHE A 106 6.19 17.28 10.01
N TYR A 107 5.58 16.26 10.59
CA TYR A 107 5.23 16.18 12.01
C TYR A 107 5.73 14.87 12.63
N GLY A 108 6.17 14.95 13.88
CA GLY A 108 6.48 13.81 14.74
C GLY A 108 5.80 13.94 16.11
N MET A 109 6.14 13.04 17.03
CA MET A 109 5.64 13.10 18.41
C MET A 109 6.78 13.30 19.40
N ASP A 110 6.65 14.34 20.23
CA ASP A 110 7.45 14.59 21.43
C ASP A 110 6.52 14.45 22.63
N THR A 111 6.62 13.32 23.33
CA THR A 111 5.47 12.67 23.98
C THR A 111 4.82 13.53 25.07
N PRO A 112 3.49 13.78 25.06
CA PRO A 112 2.44 13.23 24.18
C PRO A 112 2.03 14.16 23.01
N GLU A 113 2.78 15.23 22.74
CA GLU A 113 2.40 16.28 21.79
C GLU A 113 2.86 15.97 20.35
N VAL A 114 2.02 16.29 19.37
CA VAL A 114 2.41 16.30 17.96
C VAL A 114 3.06 17.65 17.67
N LYS A 115 4.29 17.63 17.16
CA LYS A 115 5.08 18.84 16.85
C LYS A 115 5.64 18.78 15.43
N PRO A 116 5.85 19.92 14.76
CA PRO A 116 6.63 19.99 13.52
C PRO A 116 8.01 19.35 13.70
N LEU A 117 8.50 18.64 12.68
CA LEU A 117 9.82 17.99 12.72
C LEU A 117 10.96 19.00 12.90
N SER A 118 10.78 20.24 12.45
CA SER A 118 11.71 21.36 12.67
C SER A 118 11.85 21.80 14.14
N GLU A 119 10.94 21.38 15.03
CA GLU A 119 11.04 21.66 16.47
C GLU A 119 11.70 20.52 17.26
N ILE A 120 11.76 19.31 16.68
CA ILE A 120 12.20 18.08 17.38
C ILE A 120 13.36 17.36 16.70
N THR A 121 13.75 17.80 15.50
CA THR A 121 14.92 17.33 14.73
C THR A 121 15.65 18.50 14.09
N GLU A 122 16.84 18.26 13.52
CA GLU A 122 17.60 19.27 12.78
C GLU A 122 16.99 19.61 11.39
N GLY A 123 15.99 18.84 10.92
CA GLY A 123 15.38 18.98 9.60
C GLY A 123 13.91 19.43 9.65
N SER A 124 13.45 20.05 8.56
CA SER A 124 12.04 20.42 8.38
C SER A 124 11.15 19.26 7.91
N ALA A 125 11.74 18.13 7.53
CA ALA A 125 11.04 16.96 7.02
C ALA A 125 11.65 15.65 7.54
N PHE A 126 10.90 14.54 7.37
CA PHE A 126 11.30 13.22 7.87
C PHE A 126 12.55 12.67 7.17
N ASP A 127 13.59 12.37 7.96
CA ASP A 127 14.79 11.73 7.44
C ASP A 127 14.58 10.23 7.17
N CYS A 128 14.33 9.91 5.90
CA CYS A 128 14.30 8.55 5.35
C CYS A 128 15.63 7.79 5.48
N SER A 129 16.77 8.41 5.79
CA SER A 129 18.01 7.67 6.06
C SER A 129 17.89 6.77 7.29
N THR A 130 17.03 7.14 8.25
CA THR A 130 16.64 6.31 9.41
C THR A 130 15.96 4.99 9.03
N LEU A 131 15.55 4.83 7.78
CA LEU A 131 14.94 3.62 7.24
C LEU A 131 15.96 2.62 6.65
N ALA A 132 17.25 2.99 6.52
CA ALA A 132 18.28 2.19 5.84
C ALA A 132 18.30 0.72 6.28
N GLU A 133 18.28 0.48 7.61
CA GLU A 133 18.35 -0.85 8.22
C GLU A 133 17.01 -1.62 8.23
N LYS A 134 15.88 -0.98 7.90
CA LYS A 134 14.55 -1.61 7.98
C LYS A 134 14.34 -2.52 6.77
N CYS A 135 14.10 -3.80 7.00
CA CYS A 135 13.79 -4.77 5.94
C CYS A 135 12.46 -5.46 6.25
N PHE A 136 11.49 -5.35 5.34
CA PHE A 136 10.22 -6.04 5.49
C PHE A 136 10.33 -7.49 5.01
N THR A 137 9.80 -8.41 5.80
CA THR A 137 9.55 -9.79 5.39
C THR A 137 8.06 -10.07 5.58
N ILE A 138 7.36 -10.36 4.50
CA ILE A 138 5.94 -10.73 4.56
C ILE A 138 5.78 -12.13 5.17
N ARG A 139 4.78 -12.31 6.03
CA ARG A 139 4.46 -13.63 6.58
C ARG A 139 3.59 -14.41 5.59
N ARG A 140 3.71 -15.74 5.57
CA ARG A 140 3.03 -16.59 4.56
C ARG A 140 1.51 -16.45 4.58
N GLU A 141 0.94 -16.23 5.75
CA GLU A 141 -0.49 -16.05 5.99
C GLU A 141 -0.99 -14.74 5.36
N GLN A 142 -0.11 -13.75 5.17
CA GLN A 142 -0.44 -12.45 4.59
C GLN A 142 -0.32 -12.41 3.06
N LEU A 143 0.25 -13.45 2.44
CA LEU A 143 0.43 -13.52 0.98
C LEU A 143 -0.90 -13.58 0.21
N GLN A 144 -1.96 -14.11 0.82
CA GLN A 144 -3.28 -14.27 0.20
C GLN A 144 -4.24 -13.10 0.50
N ILE A 145 -3.76 -12.05 1.17
CA ILE A 145 -4.58 -10.86 1.47
C ILE A 145 -4.60 -9.97 0.22
N SER A 146 -5.73 -9.87 -0.48
CA SER A 146 -5.87 -8.99 -1.66
C SER A 146 -5.44 -7.55 -1.34
N GLY A 147 -4.80 -6.87 -2.29
CA GLY A 147 -4.24 -5.52 -2.10
C GLY A 147 -3.01 -5.41 -1.18
N TYR A 148 -2.58 -6.50 -0.54
CA TYR A 148 -1.44 -6.51 0.38
C TYR A 148 -0.43 -7.62 0.10
N GLY A 149 -0.88 -8.82 -0.20
CA GLY A 149 -0.04 -9.97 -0.51
C GLY A 149 0.48 -9.93 -1.94
N TRP A 150 0.34 -11.06 -2.65
CA TRP A 150 0.71 -11.18 -4.06
C TRP A 150 0.10 -10.06 -4.91
N ASP A 151 0.86 -9.55 -5.87
CA ASP A 151 0.27 -8.79 -6.96
C ASP A 151 -0.39 -9.73 -7.98
N GLU A 152 -1.72 -9.76 -7.96
CA GLU A 152 -2.55 -10.55 -8.87
C GLU A 152 -2.83 -9.81 -10.20
N LEU A 153 -2.52 -8.51 -10.29
CA LEU A 153 -2.82 -7.68 -11.46
C LEU A 153 -1.87 -7.87 -12.64
N GLY A 154 -0.68 -8.41 -12.42
CA GLY A 154 0.19 -8.81 -13.53
C GLY A 154 1.63 -9.14 -13.13
N SER A 155 2.17 -8.51 -12.07
CA SER A 155 3.61 -8.60 -11.74
C SER A 155 4.07 -10.02 -11.44
N LYS A 156 3.18 -10.86 -10.87
CA LYS A 156 3.44 -12.29 -10.63
C LYS A 156 3.63 -13.09 -11.93
N SER A 157 2.89 -12.76 -12.99
CA SER A 157 3.05 -13.38 -14.31
C SER A 157 4.29 -12.82 -15.02
N TYR A 158 4.43 -11.49 -15.03
CA TYR A 158 5.52 -10.77 -15.70
C TYR A 158 6.91 -11.19 -15.20
N LEU A 159 7.07 -11.35 -13.87
CA LEU A 159 8.33 -11.73 -13.25
C LEU A 159 8.50 -13.25 -13.08
N HIS A 160 7.57 -14.08 -13.56
CA HIS A 160 7.51 -15.52 -13.25
C HIS A 160 8.87 -16.22 -13.42
N ASP A 161 9.47 -16.13 -14.61
CA ASP A 161 10.71 -16.85 -14.91
C ASP A 161 11.93 -16.24 -14.20
N THR A 162 11.93 -14.93 -13.94
CA THR A 162 12.96 -14.25 -13.14
C THR A 162 12.91 -14.74 -11.70
N LEU A 163 11.72 -14.80 -11.09
CA LEU A 163 11.50 -15.31 -9.74
C LEU A 163 11.85 -16.80 -9.64
N PHE A 164 11.49 -17.59 -10.65
CA PHE A 164 11.87 -19.01 -10.73
C PHE A 164 13.39 -19.20 -10.72
N LYS A 165 14.14 -18.46 -11.55
CA LYS A 165 15.61 -18.50 -11.56
C LYS A 165 16.22 -18.07 -10.21
N ILE A 166 15.68 -17.02 -9.58
CA ILE A 166 16.11 -16.58 -8.25
C ILE A 166 15.82 -17.66 -7.20
N GLY A 167 14.67 -18.33 -7.28
CA GLY A 167 14.29 -19.42 -6.39
C GLY A 167 15.22 -20.63 -6.51
N LEU A 168 15.56 -21.05 -7.73
CA LEU A 168 16.56 -22.09 -7.99
C LEU A 168 17.92 -21.75 -7.37
N ALA A 169 18.43 -20.54 -7.63
CA ALA A 169 19.70 -20.05 -7.06
C ALA A 169 19.69 -19.97 -5.52
N ASN A 170 18.50 -19.95 -4.91
CA ASN A 170 18.28 -19.89 -3.46
C ASN A 170 17.93 -21.25 -2.83
N GLY A 171 18.13 -22.37 -3.53
CA GLY A 171 17.83 -23.71 -3.01
C GLY A 171 16.36 -24.12 -3.18
N ASN A 172 15.74 -23.69 -4.28
CA ASN A 172 14.35 -23.96 -4.64
C ASN A 172 13.33 -23.44 -3.59
N ARG A 173 13.56 -22.22 -3.09
CA ARG A 173 12.67 -21.50 -2.16
C ARG A 173 12.14 -20.21 -2.79
N ASP A 174 10.93 -19.81 -2.44
CA ASP A 174 10.37 -18.49 -2.77
C ASP A 174 11.12 -17.39 -1.99
N ALA A 175 12.26 -16.96 -2.51
CA ALA A 175 13.15 -15.99 -1.86
C ALA A 175 12.66 -14.54 -2.00
N LEU A 176 11.88 -14.25 -3.05
CA LEU A 176 11.26 -12.96 -3.34
C LEU A 176 9.82 -13.18 -3.79
N VAL A 177 8.96 -12.20 -3.51
CA VAL A 177 7.55 -12.20 -3.93
C VAL A 177 7.17 -10.80 -4.43
N PRO A 178 6.58 -10.65 -5.64
CA PRO A 178 5.98 -9.39 -6.08
C PRO A 178 4.75 -9.09 -5.23
N LEU A 179 4.81 -7.96 -4.53
CA LEU A 179 3.75 -7.48 -3.67
C LEU A 179 2.98 -6.36 -4.38
N HIS A 180 1.66 -6.34 -4.23
CA HIS A 180 0.81 -5.33 -4.86
C HIS A 180 1.23 -3.89 -4.51
N ALA A 181 1.30 -3.01 -5.51
CA ALA A 181 1.55 -1.58 -5.34
C ALA A 181 0.48 -0.79 -6.11
N ASP A 182 -0.01 0.31 -5.51
CA ASP A 182 -1.08 1.10 -6.11
C ASP A 182 -0.59 1.84 -7.36
N GLY A 183 -1.36 1.75 -8.45
CA GLY A 183 -1.08 2.44 -9.73
C GLY A 183 -1.54 3.90 -9.77
N ASP A 184 -1.30 4.67 -8.72
CA ASP A 184 -1.75 6.07 -8.57
C ASP A 184 -0.71 7.13 -9.02
N GLY A 185 0.31 6.71 -9.76
CA GLY A 185 1.44 7.57 -10.17
C GLY A 185 2.60 7.61 -9.16
N HIS A 186 2.44 7.07 -7.95
CA HIS A 186 3.50 6.98 -6.94
C HIS A 186 4.05 5.55 -6.75
N CYS A 187 3.78 4.65 -7.72
CA CYS A 187 4.07 3.21 -7.62
C CYS A 187 5.53 2.87 -7.22
N LEU A 188 6.53 3.64 -7.66
CA LEU A 188 7.92 3.47 -7.26
C LEU A 188 8.12 3.69 -5.75
N VAL A 189 7.68 4.83 -5.22
CA VAL A 189 7.85 5.15 -3.79
C VAL A 189 6.92 4.33 -2.89
N HIS A 190 5.76 3.90 -3.39
CA HIS A 190 4.97 2.84 -2.74
C HIS A 190 5.78 1.55 -2.64
N SER A 191 6.30 1.03 -3.74
CA SER A 191 7.08 -0.21 -3.79
C SER A 191 8.31 -0.18 -2.86
N VAL A 192 9.03 0.94 -2.84
CA VAL A 192 10.15 1.16 -1.91
C VAL A 192 9.67 1.19 -0.45
N SER A 193 8.61 1.95 -0.14
CA SER A 193 8.02 1.98 1.21
C SER A 193 7.54 0.59 1.66
N ARG A 194 6.98 -0.22 0.74
CA ARG A 194 6.58 -1.62 0.96
C ARG A 194 7.77 -2.54 1.23
N ALA A 195 8.87 -2.42 0.48
CA ALA A 195 10.07 -3.23 0.69
C ALA A 195 10.75 -2.95 2.04
N ILE A 196 10.63 -1.72 2.55
CA ILE A 196 11.22 -1.28 3.82
C ILE A 196 10.33 -1.66 5.02
N THR A 197 9.02 -1.42 4.94
CA THR A 197 8.10 -1.47 6.10
C THR A 197 6.85 -2.34 5.92
N GLY A 198 6.64 -2.86 4.71
CA GLY A 198 5.41 -3.56 4.35
C GLY A 198 4.21 -2.66 4.16
N ARG A 199 4.39 -1.33 4.11
CA ARG A 199 3.31 -0.30 4.05
C ARG A 199 3.62 0.80 3.06
N ASN A 200 2.58 1.47 2.59
CA ASN A 200 2.68 2.75 1.85
C ASN A 200 2.69 3.94 2.83
N LEU A 201 3.49 3.87 3.91
CA LEU A 201 3.58 4.93 4.94
C LEU A 201 4.58 6.02 4.60
N PHE A 202 5.60 5.71 3.80
CA PHE A 202 6.72 6.61 3.52
C PHE A 202 6.74 7.13 2.08
N TRP A 203 5.66 6.94 1.31
CA TRP A 203 5.59 7.38 -0.09
C TRP A 203 5.82 8.90 -0.23
N HIS A 204 5.17 9.70 0.62
CA HIS A 204 5.28 11.16 0.60
C HIS A 204 6.63 11.64 1.19
N PRO A 205 7.13 11.13 2.35
CA PRO A 205 8.49 11.40 2.82
C PRO A 205 9.59 11.09 1.79
N LEU A 206 9.48 9.95 1.09
CA LEU A 206 10.44 9.56 0.06
C LEU A 206 10.47 10.55 -1.10
N ARG A 207 9.31 11.01 -1.59
CA ARG A 207 9.25 12.04 -2.64
C ARG A 207 9.77 13.40 -2.17
N ALA A 208 9.33 13.88 -1.00
CA ALA A 208 9.76 15.15 -0.44
C ALA A 208 11.28 15.22 -0.20
N GLN A 209 11.87 14.19 0.41
CA GLN A 209 13.32 14.10 0.58
C GLN A 209 14.08 13.92 -0.75
N LEU A 210 13.53 13.18 -1.71
CA LEU A 210 14.16 13.02 -3.03
C LEU A 210 14.27 14.36 -3.75
N LYS A 211 13.21 15.18 -3.72
CA LYS A 211 13.20 16.54 -4.27
C LYS A 211 14.29 17.39 -3.63
N GLN A 212 14.34 17.42 -2.30
CA GLN A 212 15.33 18.20 -1.55
C GLN A 212 16.76 17.71 -1.83
N HIS A 213 16.99 16.39 -1.86
CA HIS A 213 18.29 15.79 -2.17
C HIS A 213 18.79 16.18 -3.56
N PHE A 214 17.93 16.18 -4.59
CA PHE A 214 18.32 16.64 -5.92
C PHE A 214 18.63 18.14 -5.96
N ILE A 215 17.84 18.99 -5.27
CA ILE A 215 18.12 20.43 -5.18
C ILE A 215 19.50 20.68 -4.53
N GLU A 216 19.81 19.99 -3.44
CA GLU A 216 21.08 20.15 -2.71
C GLU A 216 22.29 19.56 -3.44
N LYS A 217 22.08 18.53 -4.27
CA LYS A 217 23.14 17.75 -4.92
C LYS A 217 23.20 17.93 -6.44
N LEU A 218 22.43 18.85 -7.01
CA LEU A 218 22.24 18.99 -8.45
C LEU A 218 23.56 19.01 -9.24
N GLU A 219 24.53 19.82 -8.81
CA GLU A 219 25.83 19.93 -9.48
C GLU A 219 26.70 18.66 -9.35
N GLU A 220 26.52 17.86 -8.28
CA GLU A 220 27.15 16.56 -8.15
C GLU A 220 26.54 15.53 -9.11
N TYR A 221 25.20 15.55 -9.29
CA TYR A 221 24.51 14.72 -10.28
C TYR A 221 24.89 15.10 -11.72
N LYS A 222 24.86 16.40 -12.08
CA LYS A 222 25.33 16.90 -13.38
C LYS A 222 26.77 16.44 -13.68
N ARG A 223 27.67 16.52 -12.69
CA ARG A 223 29.06 16.08 -12.83
C ARG A 223 29.21 14.56 -12.99
N LEU A 224 28.38 13.76 -12.32
CA LEU A 224 28.50 12.29 -12.32
C LEU A 224 27.81 11.63 -13.52
N ILE A 225 26.64 12.12 -13.92
CA ILE A 225 25.77 11.47 -14.92
C ILE A 225 25.18 12.43 -15.97
N GLY A 226 25.53 13.72 -15.97
CA GLY A 226 25.00 14.70 -16.93
C GLY A 226 25.42 14.51 -18.40
N GLN A 227 26.22 13.49 -18.71
CA GLN A 227 26.41 13.03 -20.09
C GLN A 227 25.28 12.10 -20.59
N PHE A 228 24.36 11.69 -19.70
CA PHE A 228 23.24 10.79 -19.97
C PHE A 228 21.86 11.46 -19.80
N VAL A 229 21.83 12.78 -19.59
CA VAL A 229 20.64 13.57 -19.26
C VAL A 229 20.77 14.90 -19.99
N ASP A 230 19.74 15.37 -20.70
CA ASP A 230 19.80 16.67 -21.36
C ASP A 230 19.88 17.79 -20.32
N SER A 231 20.66 18.83 -20.64
CA SER A 231 20.80 20.04 -19.83
C SER A 231 19.48 20.71 -19.41
N ASN A 232 18.41 20.53 -20.19
CA ASN A 232 17.09 21.12 -19.95
C ASN A 232 16.17 20.24 -19.08
N GLU A 233 16.51 18.96 -18.86
CA GLU A 233 15.66 18.04 -18.10
C GLU A 233 15.80 18.18 -16.58
N TRP A 234 16.88 18.82 -16.09
CA TRP A 234 17.20 18.85 -14.67
C TRP A 234 16.10 19.46 -13.79
N ASP A 235 15.43 20.50 -14.28
CA ASP A 235 14.32 21.13 -13.58
C ASP A 235 13.08 20.22 -13.58
N ASN A 236 12.83 19.49 -14.67
CA ASN A 236 11.77 18.47 -14.76
C ASN A 236 12.04 17.30 -13.81
N ILE A 237 13.27 16.80 -13.74
CA ILE A 237 13.69 15.74 -12.80
C ILE A 237 13.40 16.13 -11.34
N ILE A 238 13.70 17.38 -10.96
CA ILE A 238 13.38 17.91 -9.63
C ILE A 238 11.87 18.08 -9.44
N LEU A 239 11.14 18.50 -10.47
CA LEU A 239 9.68 18.69 -10.43
C LEU A 239 8.92 17.35 -10.32
N GLU A 240 9.36 16.31 -11.05
CA GLU A 240 8.88 14.92 -11.00
C GLU A 240 9.00 14.31 -9.59
N CYS A 241 9.86 14.85 -8.72
CA CYS A 241 9.98 14.42 -7.33
C CYS A 241 8.85 14.92 -6.42
N ASP A 242 8.11 15.95 -6.82
CA ASP A 242 7.11 16.58 -5.94
C ASP A 242 5.97 15.61 -5.59
N PRO A 243 5.57 15.46 -4.31
CA PRO A 243 4.37 14.70 -3.94
C PRO A 243 3.13 15.05 -4.77
N GLU A 244 2.92 16.34 -5.05
CA GLU A 244 1.77 16.84 -5.82
C GLU A 244 2.02 16.91 -7.34
N TYR A 245 3.16 16.39 -7.82
CA TYR A 245 3.45 16.33 -9.25
C TYR A 245 2.36 15.59 -10.02
N ARG A 246 1.82 16.27 -11.04
CA ARG A 246 0.91 15.69 -12.03
C ARG A 246 1.55 15.88 -13.41
N PRO A 247 1.73 14.81 -14.21
CA PRO A 247 2.20 14.96 -15.58
C PRO A 247 1.20 15.81 -16.36
N ASN A 248 1.70 16.60 -17.31
CA ASN A 248 0.83 17.37 -18.18
C ASN A 248 0.07 16.41 -19.10
N ILE A 249 -1.25 16.57 -19.20
CA ILE A 249 -2.10 15.68 -20.01
C ILE A 249 -1.94 15.98 -21.52
N ASP A 250 -1.44 17.19 -21.83
CA ASP A 250 -1.19 17.65 -23.20
C ASP A 250 0.22 17.27 -23.74
N ASP A 251 1.08 16.64 -22.92
CA ASP A 251 2.32 16.00 -23.38
C ASP A 251 2.06 14.51 -23.64
N ASP A 252 2.46 14.01 -24.82
CA ASP A 252 2.37 12.58 -25.16
C ASP A 252 3.36 11.73 -24.31
N GLU A 253 4.29 12.35 -23.58
CA GLU A 253 5.27 11.71 -22.71
C GLU A 253 4.91 11.82 -21.21
N ILE A 254 4.37 10.73 -20.65
CA ILE A 254 4.04 10.64 -19.22
C ILE A 254 5.31 10.44 -18.39
N HIS A 255 5.97 11.54 -18.02
CA HIS A 255 7.13 11.50 -17.13
C HIS A 255 6.72 11.26 -15.66
N GLY A 256 6.74 10.00 -15.23
CA GLY A 256 6.76 9.61 -13.81
C GLY A 256 8.18 9.60 -13.23
N LEU A 257 8.38 9.03 -12.03
CA LEU A 257 9.74 8.86 -11.47
C LEU A 257 10.57 7.86 -12.31
N ARG A 258 11.66 8.35 -12.91
CA ARG A 258 12.56 7.65 -13.84
C ARG A 258 13.75 6.98 -13.14
N GLN A 259 14.67 6.38 -13.91
CA GLN A 259 15.83 5.64 -13.39
C GLN A 259 16.76 6.51 -12.54
N ILE A 260 16.92 7.80 -12.88
CA ILE A 260 17.68 8.76 -12.07
C ILE A 260 17.08 8.91 -10.66
N HIS A 261 15.75 8.91 -10.53
CA HIS A 261 15.04 8.96 -9.25
C HIS A 261 15.29 7.71 -8.40
N ILE A 262 15.46 6.54 -9.02
CA ILE A 262 15.82 5.31 -8.31
C ILE A 262 17.23 5.44 -7.71
N PHE A 263 18.19 5.97 -8.48
CA PHE A 263 19.53 6.26 -7.98
C PHE A 263 19.53 7.35 -6.88
N GLY A 264 18.65 8.36 -7.00
CA GLY A 264 18.40 9.34 -5.96
C GLY A 264 17.83 8.74 -4.67
N LEU A 265 16.80 7.90 -4.77
CA LEU A 265 16.18 7.22 -3.64
C LEU A 265 17.18 6.32 -2.90
N ALA A 266 18.08 5.63 -3.63
CA ALA A 266 19.15 4.85 -3.01
C ALA A 266 20.11 5.72 -2.17
N ASN A 267 20.40 6.95 -2.62
CA ASN A 267 21.23 7.91 -1.90
C ASN A 267 20.49 8.58 -0.72
N VAL A 268 19.18 8.81 -0.82
CA VAL A 268 18.32 9.29 0.28
C VAL A 268 18.21 8.23 1.38
N LEU A 269 17.96 6.97 1.01
CA LEU A 269 17.83 5.84 1.93
C LEU A 269 19.16 5.29 2.47
N LYS A 270 20.30 5.76 1.94
CA LYS A 270 21.63 5.17 2.19
C LYS A 270 21.68 3.66 1.95
N ARG A 271 20.95 3.18 0.93
CA ARG A 271 20.71 1.75 0.68
C ARG A 271 20.60 1.43 -0.81
N PRO A 272 21.25 0.37 -1.31
CA PRO A 272 21.05 -0.11 -2.68
C PRO A 272 19.59 -0.52 -2.95
N ILE A 273 19.07 -0.12 -4.10
CA ILE A 273 17.78 -0.58 -4.64
C ILE A 273 18.07 -1.55 -5.78
N PHE A 274 17.57 -2.78 -5.67
CA PHE A 274 17.64 -3.77 -6.74
C PHE A 274 16.37 -3.71 -7.57
N LEU A 275 16.53 -3.54 -8.89
CA LEU A 275 15.44 -3.64 -9.86
C LEU A 275 15.44 -5.05 -10.45
N PHE A 276 14.26 -5.65 -10.51
CA PHE A 276 14.03 -6.93 -11.17
C PHE A 276 13.03 -6.72 -12.28
N ASP A 277 13.36 -7.28 -13.43
CA ASP A 277 12.55 -7.20 -14.64
C ASP A 277 12.31 -8.62 -15.18
N SER A 278 11.45 -8.77 -16.19
CA SER A 278 11.28 -10.05 -16.89
C SER A 278 12.59 -10.46 -17.57
N ILE A 279 12.76 -11.76 -17.85
CA ILE A 279 13.94 -12.25 -18.58
C ILE A 279 13.99 -11.62 -19.99
N GLU A 280 12.84 -11.40 -20.61
CA GLU A 280 12.75 -10.73 -21.90
C GLU A 280 13.19 -9.27 -21.81
N GLY A 281 12.65 -8.50 -20.84
CA GLY A 281 13.04 -7.11 -20.58
C GLY A 281 14.55 -6.95 -20.31
N MET A 282 15.13 -7.79 -19.45
CA MET A 282 16.58 -7.78 -19.17
C MET A 282 17.46 -8.17 -20.37
N ASN A 283 16.93 -8.89 -21.36
CA ASN A 283 17.64 -9.23 -22.60
C ASN A 283 17.32 -8.27 -23.75
N SER A 284 16.32 -7.40 -23.59
CA SER A 284 16.00 -6.39 -24.58
C SER A 284 17.13 -5.36 -24.63
N VAL A 285 17.54 -5.00 -25.85
CA VAL A 285 18.41 -3.84 -26.04
C VAL A 285 17.48 -2.62 -25.99
N GLY A 286 17.13 -2.21 -24.76
CA GLY A 286 16.25 -1.05 -24.55
C GLY A 286 16.82 0.17 -25.26
N GLU A 287 16.05 0.73 -26.19
CA GLU A 287 16.35 2.06 -26.70
C GLU A 287 16.12 3.05 -25.54
N TYR A 288 17.22 3.61 -25.04
CA TYR A 288 17.20 4.71 -24.09
C TYR A 288 16.87 6.01 -24.85
N SER A 289 15.59 6.14 -25.23
CA SER A 289 14.96 7.40 -25.65
C SER A 289 14.26 8.02 -24.45
#